data_AF-A0A9D7YRC7-F1
#
_entry.id   AF-A0A9D7YRC7-F1
#
_cell.length_a   1.000
_cell.length_b   1.000
_cell.length_c   1.000
_cell.angle_alpha   90.00
_cell.angle_beta   90.00
_cell.angle_gamma   90.00
#
_symmetry.space_group_name_H-M   'P 1'
#
loop_
_entity.id
_entity.type
_entity.pdbx_description
1 polymer ?
#
loop_
_entity_poly.entity_id
_entity_poly.type
_entity_poly.pdbx_seq_one_letter_code
_entity_poly.pdbx_strand_id
1 'polypeptide(L)'
;MAENSKLANISVALRDDTIHRLGGYGDNFYMTWSQDDRQLVALCDGTGWDQNADQFYNSKLYSIDRPDIAGISEISGYPLLTPGSRDDRYYGFGTLARNNNIYQFLSTFNHPVRHPDGKPWQDLRFAGAKLIVSRDSGVTWRNQDGSEPLIWEAGAQRSRESMVFFQEDQETFSLMSILQMGRNYEHNRDGFAYVYAPNGNTEGTMNELVMFRVPVARLEQRASYEYFAGLDAVGAAKWSKSIDERRPVHVFPSGWVNTLVHPYAWQPSVVYNPGLGLYLMANWATGPAADGMWFEKPSYLGFWVS
;
A
#
# COMPACT_ATOMS: atom_id res chain seq x y z
N MET A 1 1.61 11.13 33.89
CA MET A 1 3.08 11.03 33.74
C MET A 1 3.59 9.59 33.93
N ALA A 2 2.95 8.56 33.33
CA ALA A 2 3.31 7.16 33.56
C ALA A 2 3.54 6.32 32.28
N GLU A 3 3.52 6.91 31.07
CA GLU A 3 3.70 6.15 29.82
C GLU A 3 5.08 6.28 29.18
N ASN A 4 5.88 7.31 29.50
CA ASN A 4 7.18 7.53 28.84
C ASN A 4 8.30 6.58 29.28
N SER A 5 8.11 5.71 30.29
CA SER A 5 9.17 4.80 30.74
C SER A 5 9.33 3.54 29.88
N LYS A 6 8.33 3.17 29.07
CA LYS A 6 8.37 1.96 28.23
C LYS A 6 9.26 2.09 26.98
N LEU A 7 9.47 3.30 26.47
CA LEU A 7 10.17 3.52 25.19
C LEU A 7 11.68 3.81 25.36
N ALA A 8 12.18 3.94 26.59
CA ALA A 8 13.50 4.53 26.85
C ALA A 8 14.71 3.71 26.38
N ASN A 9 14.55 2.47 25.90
CA ASN A 9 15.64 1.60 25.45
C ASN A 9 15.24 0.74 24.24
N ILE A 10 14.64 1.32 23.20
CA ILE A 10 14.35 0.58 21.96
C ILE A 10 15.51 0.76 20.99
N SER A 11 16.10 -0.36 20.58
CA SER A 11 17.05 -0.43 19.47
C SER A 11 16.55 -1.41 18.42
N VAL A 12 16.97 -1.19 17.18
CA VAL A 12 16.69 -2.09 16.06
C VAL A 12 18.03 -2.69 15.65
N ALA A 13 18.09 -4.02 15.57
CA ALA A 13 19.25 -4.75 15.08
C ALA A 13 18.79 -5.68 13.96
N LEU A 14 19.49 -5.64 12.82
CA LEU A 14 19.28 -6.60 11.75
C LEU A 14 19.74 -7.98 12.21
N ARG A 15 18.92 -8.99 11.97
CA ARG A 15 19.20 -10.39 12.30
C ARG A 15 19.35 -11.20 11.02
N ASP A 16 20.56 -11.24 10.47
CA ASP A 16 20.85 -11.92 9.20
C ASP A 16 20.47 -13.41 9.22
N ASP A 17 20.54 -14.05 10.39
CA ASP A 17 20.14 -15.43 10.63
C ASP A 17 18.64 -15.70 10.42
N THR A 18 17.83 -14.64 10.32
CA THR A 18 16.37 -14.70 10.10
C THR A 18 15.95 -14.36 8.66
N ILE A 19 16.91 -14.05 7.78
CA ILE A 19 16.63 -13.64 6.40
C ILE A 19 16.60 -14.85 5.47
N HIS A 20 15.44 -15.11 4.86
CA HIS A 20 15.29 -16.14 3.83
C HIS A 20 15.33 -15.51 2.43
N ARG A 21 16.25 -15.97 1.56
CA ARG A 21 16.33 -15.55 0.15
C ARG A 21 15.50 -16.49 -0.71
N LEU A 22 14.26 -16.10 -0.96
CA LEU A 22 13.30 -16.95 -1.67
C LEU A 22 13.39 -16.86 -3.20
N GLY A 23 14.30 -16.05 -3.74
CA GLY A 23 14.34 -15.72 -5.16
C GLY A 23 13.18 -14.80 -5.57
N GLY A 24 12.79 -14.90 -6.84
CA GLY A 24 11.79 -14.04 -7.45
C GLY A 24 12.32 -12.66 -7.85
N TYR A 25 11.61 -11.98 -8.74
CA TYR A 25 11.98 -10.66 -9.25
C TYR A 25 10.79 -9.70 -9.23
N GLY A 26 10.98 -8.55 -8.61
CA GLY A 26 10.01 -7.47 -8.62
C GLY A 26 10.26 -6.45 -7.52
N ASP A 27 9.37 -5.46 -7.45
CA ASP A 27 9.36 -4.43 -6.44
C ASP A 27 8.03 -4.36 -5.66
N ASN A 28 8.11 -3.68 -4.52
CA ASN A 28 6.98 -3.27 -3.68
C ASN A 28 6.00 -4.42 -3.35
N PHE A 29 6.44 -5.25 -2.40
CA PHE A 29 5.65 -6.37 -1.91
C PHE A 29 4.82 -5.98 -0.69
N TYR A 30 3.49 -5.99 -0.85
CA TYR A 30 2.55 -5.81 0.26
C TYR A 30 2.17 -7.15 0.85
N MET A 31 2.03 -7.22 2.17
CA MET A 31 1.83 -8.49 2.86
C MET A 31 0.65 -8.46 3.82
N THR A 32 -0.01 -9.59 3.94
CA THR A 32 -1.02 -9.83 4.99
C THR A 32 -0.98 -11.29 5.43
N TRP A 33 -1.53 -11.59 6.60
CA TRP A 33 -1.51 -12.93 7.20
C TRP A 33 -2.93 -13.47 7.29
N SER A 34 -3.22 -14.50 6.52
CA SER A 34 -4.56 -15.09 6.41
C SER A 34 -4.91 -15.98 7.60
N GLN A 35 -6.20 -16.29 7.74
CA GLN A 35 -6.72 -17.16 8.79
C GLN A 35 -6.10 -18.57 8.80
N ASP A 36 -5.74 -19.09 7.64
CA ASP A 36 -5.17 -20.42 7.44
C ASP A 36 -3.64 -20.47 7.56
N ASP A 37 -3.05 -19.49 8.22
CA ASP A 37 -1.62 -19.40 8.54
C ASP A 37 -0.68 -19.15 7.37
N ARG A 38 -1.21 -18.67 6.24
CA ARG A 38 -0.41 -18.30 5.08
C ARG A 38 -0.10 -16.82 5.11
N GLN A 39 1.09 -16.46 4.61
CA GLN A 39 1.38 -15.08 4.28
C GLN A 39 0.99 -14.85 2.83
N LEU A 40 0.08 -13.92 2.59
CA LEU A 40 -0.24 -13.48 1.24
C LEU A 40 0.66 -12.31 0.89
N VAL A 41 1.26 -12.38 -0.30
CA VAL A 41 2.27 -11.43 -0.78
C VAL A 41 1.83 -10.88 -2.13
N ALA A 42 1.42 -9.61 -2.14
CA ALA A 42 1.00 -8.87 -3.30
C ALA A 42 2.21 -8.21 -3.96
N LEU A 43 2.52 -8.65 -5.18
CA LEU A 43 3.52 -8.05 -6.05
C LEU A 43 2.95 -6.80 -6.74
N CYS A 44 3.71 -5.72 -6.78
CA CYS A 44 3.38 -4.52 -7.54
C CYS A 44 3.94 -4.57 -8.97
N ASP A 45 5.25 -4.75 -9.18
CA ASP A 45 5.80 -4.86 -10.53
C ASP A 45 6.91 -5.91 -10.62
N GLY A 46 6.88 -6.75 -11.66
CA GLY A 46 7.92 -7.77 -11.87
C GLY A 46 7.41 -9.10 -12.42
N THR A 47 8.29 -10.11 -12.41
CA THR A 47 7.95 -11.48 -12.81
C THR A 47 7.48 -12.32 -11.61
N GLY A 48 7.68 -11.83 -10.39
CA GLY A 48 7.48 -12.60 -9.16
C GLY A 48 8.31 -13.87 -9.17
N TRP A 49 7.68 -15.01 -8.94
CA TRP A 49 8.33 -16.33 -9.00
C TRP A 49 8.05 -17.09 -10.30
N ASP A 50 7.49 -16.42 -11.31
CA ASP A 50 7.37 -17.03 -12.63
C ASP A 50 8.77 -17.23 -13.25
N GLN A 51 8.99 -18.43 -13.78
CA GLN A 51 10.24 -18.79 -14.45
C GLN A 51 10.24 -18.37 -15.93
N ASN A 52 9.09 -17.98 -16.47
CA ASN A 52 8.98 -17.44 -17.82
C ASN A 52 9.43 -15.98 -17.84
N ALA A 53 10.63 -15.73 -18.35
CA ALA A 53 11.21 -14.39 -18.45
C ALA A 53 10.44 -13.43 -19.38
N ASP A 54 9.54 -13.93 -20.23
CA ASP A 54 8.70 -13.09 -21.09
C ASP A 54 7.45 -12.55 -20.37
N GLN A 55 7.15 -13.03 -19.16
CA GLN A 55 6.02 -12.58 -18.36
C GLN A 55 6.44 -11.44 -17.42
N PHE A 56 5.64 -10.38 -17.41
CA PHE A 56 5.85 -9.23 -16.54
C PHE A 56 4.48 -8.71 -16.06
N TYR A 57 4.33 -8.57 -14.76
CA TYR A 57 3.06 -8.30 -14.10
C TYR A 57 3.11 -6.98 -13.35
N ASN A 58 2.04 -6.20 -13.48
CA ASN A 58 1.79 -5.02 -12.65
C ASN A 58 0.91 -5.34 -11.43
N SER A 59 0.49 -6.59 -11.28
CA SER A 59 -0.03 -7.08 -10.01
C SER A 59 -0.10 -8.59 -10.03
N LYS A 60 0.34 -9.24 -8.96
CA LYS A 60 0.13 -10.66 -8.68
C LYS A 60 -0.07 -10.87 -7.19
N LEU A 61 -0.74 -11.95 -6.83
CA LEU A 61 -0.85 -12.36 -5.43
C LEU A 61 -0.30 -13.77 -5.27
N TYR A 62 0.67 -13.90 -4.37
CA TYR A 62 1.28 -15.17 -4.00
C TYR A 62 0.89 -15.55 -2.58
N SER A 63 0.96 -16.84 -2.29
CA SER A 63 0.85 -17.41 -0.97
C SER A 63 2.20 -18.01 -0.59
N ILE A 64 2.63 -17.75 0.63
CA ILE A 64 3.81 -18.35 1.25
C ILE A 64 3.35 -19.10 2.49
N ASP A 65 3.64 -20.39 2.54
CA ASP A 65 3.37 -21.23 3.70
C ASP A 65 4.42 -20.96 4.80
N ARG A 66 4.00 -20.84 6.06
CA ARG A 66 4.91 -20.57 7.20
C ARG A 66 4.69 -21.59 8.31
N PRO A 67 5.79 -22.14 8.90
CA PRO A 67 6.61 -21.39 9.88
C PRO A 67 8.04 -20.96 9.49
N ASP A 68 8.78 -21.65 8.62
CA ASP A 68 10.14 -21.21 8.20
C ASP A 68 10.45 -21.53 6.73
N ILE A 69 9.36 -21.69 5.98
CA ILE A 69 9.13 -21.54 4.53
C ILE A 69 9.33 -22.83 3.72
N ALA A 70 8.23 -23.47 3.32
CA ALA A 70 8.22 -24.45 2.24
C ALA A 70 6.97 -24.26 1.38
N GLY A 71 7.15 -23.59 0.23
CA GLY A 71 6.11 -23.40 -0.79
C GLY A 71 5.85 -21.93 -1.08
N ILE A 72 5.98 -21.55 -2.34
CA ILE A 72 5.44 -20.30 -2.89
C ILE A 72 4.52 -20.70 -4.03
N SER A 73 3.27 -20.28 -3.95
CA SER A 73 2.28 -20.58 -4.97
C SER A 73 1.51 -19.32 -5.35
N GLU A 74 1.20 -19.16 -6.62
CA GLU A 74 0.27 -18.12 -7.06
C GLU A 74 -1.14 -18.42 -6.49
N ILE A 75 -1.87 -17.37 -6.10
CA ILE A 75 -3.31 -17.48 -5.84
C ILE A 75 -4.02 -17.63 -7.18
N SER A 76 -4.44 -18.85 -7.51
CA SER A 76 -4.92 -19.20 -8.85
C SER A 76 -6.15 -18.42 -9.33
N GLY A 77 -6.99 -17.93 -8.41
CA GLY A 77 -8.14 -17.09 -8.75
C GLY A 77 -7.81 -15.61 -8.85
N TYR A 78 -6.57 -15.21 -8.57
CA TYR A 78 -6.16 -13.81 -8.65
C TYR A 78 -6.35 -13.29 -10.08
N PRO A 79 -7.06 -12.16 -10.27
CA PRO A 79 -7.42 -11.72 -11.60
C PRO A 79 -6.17 -11.32 -12.36
N LEU A 80 -6.01 -11.88 -13.55
CA LEU A 80 -5.03 -11.37 -14.49
C LEU A 80 -5.49 -9.98 -14.94
N LEU A 81 -4.60 -9.00 -14.76
CA LEU A 81 -4.77 -7.68 -15.33
C LEU A 81 -4.68 -7.79 -16.86
N THR A 82 -5.80 -7.76 -17.56
CA THR A 82 -5.81 -7.46 -19.01
C THR A 82 -7.19 -6.93 -19.40
N PRO A 83 -7.26 -5.73 -20.02
CA PRO A 83 -7.54 -5.73 -21.45
C PRO A 83 -6.91 -4.56 -22.26
N GLY A 84 -6.44 -4.85 -23.47
CA GLY A 84 -6.45 -3.91 -24.62
C GLY A 84 -5.23 -3.02 -24.90
N SER A 85 -4.47 -2.59 -23.89
CA SER A 85 -3.25 -1.81 -24.12
C SER A 85 -2.22 -2.06 -23.02
N ARG A 86 -0.92 -1.93 -23.32
CA ARG A 86 0.16 -1.99 -22.30
C ARG A 86 0.15 -0.76 -21.37
N ASP A 87 -0.86 0.10 -21.50
CA ASP A 87 -0.88 1.45 -20.96
C ASP A 87 -1.92 1.65 -19.84
N ASP A 88 -2.95 0.80 -19.75
CA ASP A 88 -4.04 0.89 -18.76
C ASP A 88 -3.81 -0.04 -17.55
N ARG A 89 -2.70 0.21 -16.83
CA ARG A 89 -2.24 -0.66 -15.74
C ARG A 89 -2.89 -0.31 -14.39
N TYR A 90 -3.03 -1.34 -13.55
CA TYR A 90 -3.26 -1.22 -12.11
C TYR A 90 -2.11 -1.88 -11.37
N TYR A 91 -1.74 -1.32 -10.23
CA TYR A 91 -0.57 -1.74 -9.44
C TYR A 91 -0.99 -2.24 -8.07
N GLY A 92 -0.58 -3.44 -7.68
CA GLY A 92 -0.96 -4.03 -6.39
C GLY A 92 -0.34 -3.31 -5.18
N PHE A 93 -1.17 -2.74 -4.30
CA PHE A 93 -0.74 -2.04 -3.08
C PHE A 93 -1.41 -2.67 -1.84
N GLY A 94 -1.76 -1.84 -0.84
CA GLY A 94 -2.33 -2.24 0.45
C GLY A 94 -3.28 -3.43 0.37
N THR A 95 -2.90 -4.51 1.05
CA THR A 95 -3.59 -5.80 1.03
C THR A 95 -3.95 -6.22 2.46
N LEU A 96 -5.15 -6.75 2.66
CA LEU A 96 -5.64 -7.23 3.96
C LEU A 96 -6.41 -8.53 3.80
N ALA A 97 -6.02 -9.55 4.55
CA ALA A 97 -6.79 -10.78 4.72
C ALA A 97 -7.50 -10.76 6.07
N ARG A 98 -8.80 -11.06 6.06
CA ARG A 98 -9.59 -11.26 7.28
C ARG A 98 -10.75 -12.21 7.01
N ASN A 99 -10.84 -13.25 7.83
CA ASN A 99 -11.64 -14.44 7.58
C ASN A 99 -11.32 -15.00 6.19
N ASN A 100 -12.34 -15.26 5.38
CA ASN A 100 -12.19 -15.65 3.98
C ASN A 100 -12.10 -14.45 3.02
N ASN A 101 -12.09 -13.22 3.53
CA ASN A 101 -12.04 -12.04 2.68
C ASN A 101 -10.59 -11.63 2.42
N ILE A 102 -10.30 -11.25 1.19
CA ILE A 102 -9.07 -10.56 0.81
C ILE A 102 -9.47 -9.24 0.16
N TYR A 103 -8.94 -8.15 0.69
CA TYR A 103 -9.11 -6.80 0.16
C TYR A 103 -7.78 -6.35 -0.41
N GLN A 104 -7.80 -5.77 -1.59
CA GLN A 104 -6.61 -5.17 -2.18
C GLN A 104 -6.93 -3.85 -2.86
N PHE A 105 -6.17 -2.83 -2.48
CA PHE A 105 -6.12 -1.59 -3.21
C PHE A 105 -5.14 -1.71 -4.38
N LEU A 106 -5.57 -1.32 -5.58
CA LEU A 106 -4.69 -1.21 -6.74
C LEU A 106 -4.62 0.20 -7.26
N SER A 107 -3.42 0.74 -7.36
CA SER A 107 -3.18 2.11 -7.77
C SER A 107 -3.08 2.24 -9.29
N THR A 108 -3.40 3.42 -9.80
CA THR A 108 -3.31 3.74 -11.23
C THR A 108 -2.69 5.11 -11.46
N PHE A 109 -2.00 5.26 -12.60
CA PHE A 109 -1.46 6.53 -13.06
C PHE A 109 -2.55 7.48 -13.60
N ASN A 110 -2.20 8.76 -13.67
CA ASN A 110 -2.95 9.83 -14.34
C ASN A 110 -3.03 9.67 -15.87
N HIS A 111 -2.04 8.98 -16.47
CA HIS A 111 -1.94 8.75 -17.91
C HIS A 111 -1.47 7.31 -18.21
N PRO A 112 -1.65 6.84 -19.45
CA PRO A 112 -0.82 5.79 -20.05
C PRO A 112 0.65 5.86 -19.63
N VAL A 113 1.26 4.74 -19.23
CA VAL A 113 2.68 4.74 -18.82
C VAL A 113 3.61 5.25 -19.94
N ARG A 114 3.27 4.95 -21.20
CA ARG A 114 4.03 5.43 -22.36
C ARG A 114 3.34 6.63 -22.98
N HIS A 115 4.10 7.70 -23.21
CA HIS A 115 3.63 8.80 -24.02
C HIS A 115 3.50 8.35 -25.49
N PRO A 116 2.54 8.87 -26.28
CA PRO A 116 2.38 8.51 -27.70
C PRO A 116 3.62 8.74 -28.58
N ASP A 117 4.51 9.66 -28.19
CA ASP A 117 5.78 9.94 -28.87
C ASP A 117 6.97 9.09 -28.38
N GLY A 118 6.74 8.18 -27.41
CA GLY A 118 7.74 7.30 -26.82
C GLY A 118 8.59 7.91 -25.70
N LYS A 119 8.39 9.18 -25.35
CA LYS A 119 9.09 9.85 -24.24
C LYS A 119 8.40 9.57 -22.89
N PRO A 120 9.08 9.77 -21.75
CA PRO A 120 8.41 9.75 -20.45
C PRO A 120 7.50 10.97 -20.30
N TRP A 121 6.34 10.79 -19.66
CA TRP A 121 5.55 11.90 -19.14
C TRP A 121 6.34 12.58 -18.02
N GLN A 122 6.50 13.90 -18.09
CA GLN A 122 7.17 14.68 -17.04
C GLN A 122 6.33 14.79 -15.76
N ASP A 123 5.03 14.51 -15.85
CA ASP A 123 4.08 14.60 -14.75
C ASP A 123 3.44 13.25 -14.41
N LEU A 124 4.08 12.13 -14.80
CA LEU A 124 3.60 10.79 -14.48
C LEU A 124 3.51 10.60 -12.96
N ARG A 125 2.31 10.32 -12.46
CA ARG A 125 2.07 10.13 -11.02
C ARG A 125 0.86 9.26 -10.78
N PHE A 126 0.82 8.60 -9.62
CA PHE A 126 -0.35 7.86 -9.20
C PHE A 126 -1.47 8.84 -8.87
N ALA A 127 -2.66 8.61 -9.42
CA ALA A 127 -3.79 9.55 -9.33
C ALA A 127 -5.11 8.87 -8.97
N GLY A 128 -5.09 7.57 -8.69
CA GLY A 128 -6.26 6.88 -8.19
C GLY A 128 -5.94 5.50 -7.66
N ALA A 129 -6.93 4.92 -7.01
CA ALA A 129 -6.90 3.57 -6.51
C ALA A 129 -8.26 2.88 -6.65
N LYS A 130 -8.25 1.64 -7.15
CA LYS A 130 -9.37 0.72 -7.18
C LYS A 130 -9.31 -0.17 -5.93
N LEU A 131 -10.46 -0.57 -5.41
CA LEU A 131 -10.54 -1.63 -4.39
C LEU A 131 -11.19 -2.87 -5.03
N ILE A 132 -10.50 -4.01 -4.95
CA ILE A 132 -11.04 -5.32 -5.34
C ILE A 132 -11.15 -6.22 -4.12
N VAL A 133 -12.12 -7.14 -4.17
CA VAL A 133 -12.43 -7.99 -3.03
C VAL A 133 -12.64 -9.43 -3.47
N SER A 134 -11.99 -10.34 -2.75
CA SER A 134 -12.35 -11.75 -2.72
C SER A 134 -13.07 -12.07 -1.42
N ARG A 135 -14.06 -12.98 -1.47
CA ARG A 135 -14.86 -13.43 -0.31
C ARG A 135 -14.67 -14.92 0.00
N ASP A 136 -13.80 -15.57 -0.75
CA ASP A 136 -13.59 -17.02 -0.79
C ASP A 136 -12.09 -17.35 -0.85
N SER A 137 -11.29 -16.58 -0.12
CA SER A 137 -9.84 -16.78 0.05
C SER A 137 -9.06 -16.74 -1.27
N GLY A 138 -9.49 -15.89 -2.19
CA GLY A 138 -8.81 -15.60 -3.45
C GLY A 138 -9.28 -16.42 -4.65
N VAL A 139 -10.37 -17.18 -4.52
CA VAL A 139 -10.92 -18.01 -5.62
C VAL A 139 -11.68 -17.15 -6.65
N THR A 140 -12.51 -16.21 -6.19
CA THR A 140 -13.23 -15.24 -7.03
C THR A 140 -12.99 -13.81 -6.56
N TRP A 141 -13.09 -12.86 -7.48
CA TRP A 141 -12.82 -11.43 -7.24
C TRP A 141 -13.90 -10.56 -7.85
N ARG A 142 -14.19 -9.45 -7.17
CA ARG A 142 -15.29 -8.53 -7.46
C ARG A 142 -14.82 -7.09 -7.37
N ASN A 143 -15.55 -6.19 -8.03
CA ASN A 143 -15.41 -4.76 -7.79
C ASN A 143 -15.85 -4.40 -6.35
N GLN A 144 -15.43 -3.24 -5.87
CA GLN A 144 -15.81 -2.69 -4.57
C GLN A 144 -17.33 -2.62 -4.34
N ASP A 145 -18.12 -2.38 -5.39
CA ASP A 145 -19.59 -2.32 -5.32
C ASP A 145 -20.27 -3.71 -5.31
N GLY A 146 -19.47 -4.78 -5.36
CA GLY A 146 -19.93 -6.16 -5.39
C GLY A 146 -20.28 -6.68 -6.78
N SER A 147 -20.15 -5.87 -7.84
CA SER A 147 -20.44 -6.29 -9.21
C SER A 147 -19.48 -7.36 -9.72
N GLU A 148 -20.03 -8.26 -10.55
CA GLU A 148 -19.34 -9.34 -11.25
C GLU A 148 -19.73 -9.34 -12.74
N PRO A 149 -18.80 -9.62 -13.67
CA PRO A 149 -17.39 -9.90 -13.43
C PRO A 149 -16.61 -8.65 -12.97
N LEU A 150 -15.42 -8.83 -12.40
CA LEU A 150 -14.49 -7.75 -12.12
C LEU A 150 -14.17 -6.98 -13.41
N ILE A 151 -14.18 -5.63 -13.35
CA ILE A 151 -13.97 -4.76 -14.50
C ILE A 151 -12.65 -4.00 -14.32
N TRP A 152 -11.86 -3.94 -15.39
CA TRP A 152 -10.67 -3.11 -15.49
C TRP A 152 -10.95 -1.94 -16.41
N GLU A 153 -11.20 -0.77 -15.84
CA GLU A 153 -11.51 0.44 -16.58
C GLU A 153 -10.27 0.95 -17.32
N ALA A 154 -10.40 1.22 -18.62
CA ALA A 154 -9.39 1.93 -19.40
C ALA A 154 -9.32 3.41 -18.96
N GLY A 155 -8.21 4.11 -19.24
CA GLY A 155 -7.94 5.45 -18.72
C GLY A 155 -9.12 6.43 -18.71
N ALA A 156 -9.80 6.61 -19.84
CA ALA A 156 -10.95 7.52 -19.97
C ALA A 156 -12.25 7.04 -19.29
N GLN A 157 -12.33 5.77 -18.89
CA GLN A 157 -13.49 5.17 -18.20
C GLN A 157 -13.34 5.24 -16.67
N ARG A 158 -12.14 5.57 -16.16
CA ARG A 158 -11.88 5.67 -14.72
C ARG A 158 -12.55 6.92 -14.16
N SER A 159 -13.17 6.78 -12.99
CA SER A 159 -13.98 7.82 -12.37
C SER A 159 -14.12 7.61 -10.86
N ARG A 160 -14.80 8.54 -10.18
CA ARG A 160 -15.08 8.42 -8.74
C ARG A 160 -16.12 7.34 -8.41
N GLU A 161 -16.79 6.78 -9.41
CA GLU A 161 -17.69 5.64 -9.28
C GLU A 161 -16.95 4.29 -9.35
N SER A 162 -15.91 4.19 -10.18
CA SER A 162 -15.15 2.93 -10.38
C SER A 162 -13.95 2.77 -9.44
N MET A 163 -13.51 3.86 -8.80
CA MET A 163 -12.33 3.93 -7.96
C MET A 163 -12.68 4.39 -6.54
N VAL A 164 -12.03 3.81 -5.53
CA VAL A 164 -12.18 4.27 -4.14
C VAL A 164 -11.56 5.66 -3.94
N PHE A 165 -10.49 5.98 -4.67
CA PHE A 165 -9.91 7.31 -4.72
C PHE A 165 -9.57 7.63 -6.17
N PHE A 166 -9.92 8.81 -6.64
CA PHE A 166 -9.63 9.21 -8.01
C PHE A 166 -9.54 10.73 -8.12
N GLN A 167 -8.36 11.21 -8.52
CA GLN A 167 -8.05 12.62 -8.67
C GLN A 167 -8.46 13.42 -7.43
N GLU A 168 -8.06 12.91 -6.26
CA GLU A 168 -8.18 13.67 -5.02
C GLU A 168 -7.21 14.85 -5.02
N ASP A 169 -7.43 15.82 -4.13
CA ASP A 169 -6.47 16.89 -3.91
C ASP A 169 -5.08 16.33 -3.59
N GLN A 170 -4.06 16.82 -4.31
CA GLN A 170 -2.66 16.33 -4.29
C GLN A 170 -2.51 14.84 -4.63
N GLU A 171 -3.57 14.20 -5.15
CA GLU A 171 -3.61 12.79 -5.51
C GLU A 171 -3.28 11.86 -4.31
N THR A 172 -3.63 12.33 -3.11
CA THR A 172 -3.49 11.56 -1.87
C THR A 172 -4.22 10.21 -1.93
N PHE A 173 -3.82 9.27 -1.09
CA PHE A 173 -4.36 7.90 -1.03
C PHE A 173 -4.29 7.13 -2.37
N SER A 174 -3.37 7.51 -3.26
CA SER A 174 -3.05 6.73 -4.47
C SER A 174 -1.95 5.69 -4.22
N LEU A 175 -1.38 5.62 -3.02
CA LEU A 175 -0.23 4.80 -2.66
C LEU A 175 -0.40 4.25 -1.23
N MET A 176 -1.25 3.25 -1.08
CA MET A 176 -1.78 2.86 0.23
C MET A 176 -1.06 1.66 0.84
N SER A 177 -0.87 1.73 2.17
CA SER A 177 -0.38 0.64 3.01
C SER A 177 -1.33 0.42 4.18
N ILE A 178 -1.64 -0.84 4.49
CA ILE A 178 -2.56 -1.18 5.58
C ILE A 178 -1.75 -1.64 6.78
N LEU A 179 -2.00 -1.04 7.95
CA LEU A 179 -1.45 -1.51 9.23
C LEU A 179 -1.84 -2.97 9.43
N GLN A 180 -0.85 -3.86 9.56
CA GLN A 180 -1.08 -5.29 9.83
C GLN A 180 -1.12 -5.56 11.34
N MET A 181 -2.08 -6.37 11.80
CA MET A 181 -2.30 -6.66 13.22
C MET A 181 -2.37 -8.17 13.49
N GLY A 182 -1.31 -8.89 13.11
CA GLY A 182 -1.18 -10.33 13.34
C GLY A 182 -1.98 -11.20 12.36
N ARG A 183 -2.02 -12.51 12.65
CA ARG A 183 -2.74 -13.51 11.86
C ARG A 183 -4.22 -13.17 11.81
N ASN A 184 -4.82 -13.21 10.63
CA ASN A 184 -6.24 -12.91 10.45
C ASN A 184 -6.69 -11.56 11.01
N TYR A 185 -5.77 -10.60 11.16
CA TYR A 185 -6.04 -9.33 11.83
C TYR A 185 -6.46 -9.45 13.30
N GLU A 186 -6.08 -10.55 13.98
CA GLU A 186 -6.59 -10.92 15.31
C GLU A 186 -6.26 -9.93 16.44
N HIS A 187 -5.20 -9.13 16.28
CA HIS A 187 -4.82 -8.12 17.28
C HIS A 187 -5.55 -6.78 17.09
N ASN A 188 -6.46 -6.67 16.12
CA ASN A 188 -7.30 -5.50 15.99
C ASN A 188 -8.24 -5.35 17.20
N ARG A 189 -8.22 -4.17 17.83
CA ARG A 189 -8.87 -3.93 19.13
C ARG A 189 -10.15 -3.12 19.06
N ASP A 190 -10.31 -2.34 18.00
CA ASP A 190 -11.36 -1.33 17.86
C ASP A 190 -12.28 -1.58 16.66
N GLY A 191 -12.00 -2.62 15.87
CA GLY A 191 -12.80 -2.97 14.71
C GLY A 191 -12.50 -2.16 13.45
N PHE A 192 -11.46 -1.31 13.45
CA PHE A 192 -11.06 -0.50 12.29
C PHE A 192 -9.85 -1.07 11.56
N ALA A 193 -9.86 -0.99 10.23
CA ALA A 193 -8.65 -1.02 9.43
C ALA A 193 -8.07 0.39 9.35
N TYR A 194 -6.76 0.51 9.51
CA TYR A 194 -6.02 1.76 9.38
C TYR A 194 -5.16 1.71 8.11
N VAL A 195 -5.32 2.71 7.25
CA VAL A 195 -4.68 2.77 5.94
C VAL A 195 -3.90 4.07 5.84
N TYR A 196 -2.61 3.95 5.57
CA TYR A 196 -1.66 5.03 5.45
C TYR A 196 -1.31 5.28 3.99
N ALA A 197 -1.00 6.53 3.65
CA ALA A 197 -0.46 6.91 2.35
C ALA A 197 0.34 8.21 2.47
N PRO A 198 1.26 8.49 1.53
CA PRO A 198 1.75 9.85 1.31
C PRO A 198 0.60 10.84 1.07
N ASN A 199 0.76 12.09 1.51
CA ASN A 199 -0.25 13.14 1.33
C ASN A 199 -0.27 13.72 -0.09
N GLY A 200 0.63 13.28 -0.95
CA GLY A 200 0.58 13.57 -2.37
C GLY A 200 1.74 12.94 -3.14
N ASN A 201 2.02 13.49 -4.33
CA ASN A 201 3.01 12.98 -5.27
C ASN A 201 4.14 13.98 -5.57
N THR A 202 4.32 15.01 -4.74
CA THR A 202 5.37 16.03 -4.94
C THR A 202 6.16 16.26 -3.66
N GLU A 203 7.38 16.77 -3.78
CA GLU A 203 8.16 17.22 -2.63
C GLU A 203 7.35 18.25 -1.81
N GLY A 204 7.35 18.12 -0.47
CA GLY A 204 6.54 18.92 0.44
C GLY A 204 5.17 18.34 0.79
N THR A 205 4.63 17.41 -0.02
CA THR A 205 3.34 16.74 0.23
C THR A 205 3.54 15.22 0.36
N MET A 206 4.40 14.64 -0.47
CA MET A 206 4.74 13.23 -0.43
C MET A 206 5.56 12.84 0.80
N ASN A 207 6.28 13.78 1.40
CA ASN A 207 6.97 13.56 2.68
C ASN A 207 6.03 13.71 3.89
N GLU A 208 4.75 14.00 3.70
CA GLU A 208 3.74 13.95 4.75
C GLU A 208 3.02 12.60 4.71
N LEU A 209 2.93 11.92 5.84
CA LEU A 209 2.13 10.71 5.98
C LEU A 209 0.73 11.08 6.44
N VAL A 210 -0.30 10.62 5.74
CA VAL A 210 -1.71 10.74 6.14
C VAL A 210 -2.33 9.37 6.32
N MET A 211 -3.50 9.35 6.97
CA MET A 211 -4.19 8.12 7.31
C MET A 211 -5.71 8.30 7.27
N PHE A 212 -6.41 7.27 6.81
CA PHE A 212 -7.81 7.06 7.12
C PHE A 212 -8.01 5.77 7.91
N ARG A 213 -9.16 5.67 8.58
CA ARG A 213 -9.67 4.43 9.15
C ARG A 213 -11.05 4.11 8.61
N VAL A 214 -11.42 2.83 8.62
CA VAL A 214 -12.76 2.38 8.27
C VAL A 214 -13.10 1.14 9.09
N PRO A 215 -14.35 0.97 9.58
CA PRO A 215 -14.74 -0.30 10.18
C PRO A 215 -14.46 -1.43 9.20
N VAL A 216 -13.79 -2.51 9.61
CA VAL A 216 -13.33 -3.54 8.66
C VAL A 216 -14.50 -4.14 7.87
N ALA A 217 -15.68 -4.27 8.50
CA ALA A 217 -16.90 -4.76 7.84
C ALA A 217 -17.47 -3.83 6.76
N ARG A 218 -16.96 -2.59 6.65
CA ARG A 218 -17.39 -1.55 5.71
C ARG A 218 -16.22 -1.06 4.84
N LEU A 219 -15.15 -1.85 4.70
CA LEU A 219 -13.98 -1.45 3.91
C LEU A 219 -14.34 -1.13 2.45
N GLU A 220 -15.36 -1.77 1.90
CA GLU A 220 -15.90 -1.49 0.56
C GLU A 220 -16.73 -0.21 0.47
N GLN A 221 -17.06 0.44 1.58
CA GLN A 221 -17.97 1.59 1.61
C GLN A 221 -17.19 2.87 1.88
N ARG A 222 -16.71 3.56 0.83
CA ARG A 222 -15.93 4.80 0.95
C ARG A 222 -16.59 5.84 1.84
N ALA A 223 -17.92 5.94 1.82
CA ALA A 223 -18.70 6.85 2.68
C ALA A 223 -18.54 6.58 4.19
N SER A 224 -18.08 5.39 4.58
CA SER A 224 -17.79 5.03 5.97
C SER A 224 -16.38 5.46 6.42
N TYR A 225 -15.51 5.89 5.51
CA TYR A 225 -14.12 6.21 5.82
C TYR A 225 -14.04 7.47 6.68
N GLU A 226 -13.06 7.50 7.56
CA GLU A 226 -12.76 8.63 8.42
C GLU A 226 -11.28 8.99 8.32
N TYR A 227 -10.99 10.25 8.02
CA TYR A 227 -9.64 10.76 7.83
C TYR A 227 -9.14 11.36 9.14
N PHE A 228 -7.87 11.10 9.47
CA PHE A 228 -7.25 11.70 10.64
C PHE A 228 -7.21 13.22 10.48
N ALA A 229 -7.81 13.95 11.41
CA ALA A 229 -7.99 15.40 11.37
C ALA A 229 -7.16 16.13 12.45
N GLY A 230 -6.04 15.52 12.85
CA GLY A 230 -5.16 16.01 13.89
C GLY A 230 -5.56 15.55 15.29
N LEU A 231 -4.88 16.08 16.30
CA LEU A 231 -5.17 15.81 17.71
C LEU A 231 -6.07 16.90 18.29
N ASP A 232 -6.88 16.54 19.28
CA ASP A 232 -7.60 17.51 20.10
C ASP A 232 -6.71 18.08 21.23
N ALA A 233 -7.30 18.91 22.09
CA ALA A 233 -6.58 19.57 23.18
C ALA A 233 -6.03 18.59 24.24
N VAL A 234 -6.54 17.36 24.31
CA VAL A 234 -6.07 16.32 25.25
C VAL A 234 -5.19 15.28 24.57
N GLY A 235 -4.86 15.46 23.28
CA GLY A 235 -4.00 14.57 22.52
C GLY A 235 -4.73 13.37 21.89
N ALA A 236 -6.07 13.34 21.91
CA ALA A 236 -6.83 12.27 21.26
C ALA A 236 -7.00 12.56 19.76
N ALA A 237 -7.01 11.49 18.94
CA ALA A 237 -7.18 11.60 17.50
C ALA A 237 -8.60 12.08 17.14
N LYS A 238 -8.68 13.16 16.36
CA LYS A 238 -9.91 13.60 15.70
C LYS A 238 -10.04 12.90 14.36
N TRP A 239 -11.27 12.59 14.00
CA TRP A 239 -11.61 11.86 12.79
C TRP A 239 -12.72 12.61 12.05
N SER A 240 -12.49 12.90 10.78
CA SER A 240 -13.44 13.61 9.91
C SER A 240 -13.95 12.72 8.80
N LYS A 241 -15.19 12.94 8.36
CA LYS A 241 -15.71 12.35 7.12
C LYS A 241 -15.23 13.08 5.87
N SER A 242 -14.69 14.30 6.02
CA SER A 242 -14.15 15.10 4.93
C SER A 242 -12.67 14.80 4.72
N ILE A 243 -12.30 14.43 3.50
CA ILE A 243 -10.90 14.20 3.11
C ILE A 243 -10.07 15.49 3.13
N ASP A 244 -10.70 16.65 2.96
CA ASP A 244 -10.01 17.95 2.94
C ASP A 244 -9.60 18.43 4.34
N GLU A 245 -10.19 17.84 5.39
CA GLU A 245 -9.83 18.12 6.77
C GLU A 245 -8.68 17.24 7.28
N ARG A 246 -8.16 16.33 6.43
CA ARG A 246 -7.06 15.45 6.78
C ARG A 246 -5.83 16.25 7.21
N ARG A 247 -5.11 15.72 8.19
CA ARG A 247 -3.84 16.27 8.66
C ARG A 247 -2.75 15.20 8.59
N PRO A 248 -1.49 15.59 8.41
CA PRO A 248 -0.38 14.65 8.53
C PRO A 248 -0.36 13.99 9.91
N VAL A 249 -0.17 12.68 9.95
CA VAL A 249 0.16 11.91 11.17
C VAL A 249 1.66 11.96 11.46
N HIS A 250 2.48 12.16 10.42
CA HIS A 250 3.93 12.33 10.51
C HIS A 250 4.44 13.13 9.32
N VAL A 251 5.54 13.86 9.48
CA VAL A 251 6.22 14.57 8.38
C VAL A 251 7.67 14.09 8.35
N PHE A 252 8.05 13.42 7.27
CA PHE A 252 9.40 12.94 7.00
C PHE A 252 10.30 14.08 6.50
N PRO A 253 11.64 13.91 6.57
CA PRO A 253 12.57 14.87 6.00
C PRO A 253 12.30 15.17 4.52
N SER A 254 12.45 16.43 4.14
CA SER A 254 12.36 16.86 2.75
C SER A 254 13.59 16.47 1.93
N GLY A 255 13.42 16.35 0.61
CA GLY A 255 14.50 16.19 -0.36
C GLY A 255 14.77 14.74 -0.78
N TRP A 256 13.90 13.79 -0.43
CA TRP A 256 13.99 12.38 -0.86
C TRP A 256 12.80 11.98 -1.74
N VAL A 257 12.29 12.93 -2.52
CA VAL A 257 11.23 12.71 -3.51
C VAL A 257 11.78 13.02 -4.91
N ASN A 258 11.67 12.08 -5.84
CA ASN A 258 11.99 12.32 -7.24
C ASN A 258 11.02 13.34 -7.83
N THR A 259 11.52 14.28 -8.65
CA THR A 259 10.72 15.42 -9.14
C THR A 259 10.38 15.35 -10.62
N LEU A 260 10.98 14.42 -11.38
CA LEU A 260 10.80 14.34 -12.83
C LEU A 260 10.08 13.08 -13.31
N VAL A 261 10.40 11.91 -12.77
CA VAL A 261 9.70 10.66 -13.12
C VAL A 261 9.59 9.80 -11.87
N HIS A 262 8.44 9.15 -11.69
CA HIS A 262 8.17 8.23 -10.58
C HIS A 262 8.42 8.87 -9.20
N PRO A 263 7.63 9.88 -8.77
CA PRO A 263 7.67 10.34 -7.40
C PRO A 263 7.20 9.20 -6.50
N TYR A 264 8.16 8.43 -5.98
CA TYR A 264 7.93 7.21 -5.22
C TYR A 264 8.84 7.19 -4.00
N ALA A 265 8.26 7.56 -2.86
CA ALA A 265 8.94 7.70 -1.59
C ALA A 265 7.92 7.58 -0.45
N TRP A 266 8.42 7.33 0.76
CA TRP A 266 7.67 7.45 2.01
C TRP A 266 6.45 6.54 2.15
N GLN A 267 6.42 5.42 1.42
CA GLN A 267 5.42 4.37 1.62
C GLN A 267 5.78 3.48 2.81
N PRO A 268 4.96 3.46 3.87
CA PRO A 268 5.34 2.76 5.08
C PRO A 268 4.99 1.27 5.02
N SER A 269 5.74 0.46 5.76
CA SER A 269 5.29 -0.83 6.28
C SER A 269 4.97 -0.66 7.75
N VAL A 270 3.71 -0.84 8.14
CA VAL A 270 3.25 -0.64 9.52
C VAL A 270 2.67 -1.93 10.09
N VAL A 271 3.14 -2.34 11.27
CA VAL A 271 2.67 -3.55 11.95
C VAL A 271 2.43 -3.30 13.44
N TYR A 272 1.49 -4.00 14.04
CA TYR A 272 1.40 -4.15 15.48
C TYR A 272 2.15 -5.40 15.94
N ASN A 273 3.10 -5.24 16.86
CA ASN A 273 3.80 -6.34 17.49
C ASN A 273 3.19 -6.64 18.87
N PRO A 274 2.46 -7.75 19.04
CA PRO A 274 1.80 -8.09 20.31
C PRO A 274 2.79 -8.40 21.44
N GLY A 275 3.95 -8.97 21.12
CA GLY A 275 4.97 -9.33 22.10
C GLY A 275 5.66 -8.13 22.73
N LEU A 276 5.80 -7.04 21.97
CA LEU A 276 6.33 -5.76 22.45
C LEU A 276 5.23 -4.81 22.93
N GLY A 277 4.01 -5.02 22.47
CA GLY A 277 2.90 -4.12 22.74
C GLY A 277 2.97 -2.81 21.95
N LEU A 278 3.73 -2.77 20.84
CA LEU A 278 4.07 -1.56 20.09
C LEU A 278 3.57 -1.61 18.65
N TYR A 279 3.24 -0.45 18.10
CA TYR A 279 3.18 -0.26 16.66
C TYR A 279 4.57 0.05 16.14
N LEU A 280 4.98 -0.63 15.07
CA LEU A 280 6.27 -0.48 14.42
C LEU A 280 6.03 -0.01 12.98
N MET A 281 6.79 1.00 12.55
CA MET A 281 6.81 1.45 11.17
C MET A 281 8.24 1.39 10.64
N ALA A 282 8.42 0.76 9.48
CA ALA A 282 9.60 0.94 8.64
C ALA A 282 9.19 1.78 7.43
N ASN A 283 10.02 2.76 7.07
CA ASN A 283 9.75 3.59 5.90
C ASN A 283 11.06 4.01 5.23
N TRP A 284 10.99 4.29 3.94
CA TRP A 284 12.15 4.58 3.12
C TRP A 284 11.82 5.65 2.09
N ALA A 285 12.85 6.27 1.53
CA ALA A 285 12.70 7.25 0.48
C ALA A 285 13.91 7.26 -0.45
N THR A 286 13.65 7.58 -1.72
CA THR A 286 14.66 7.57 -2.77
C THR A 286 15.57 8.78 -2.65
N GLY A 287 16.88 8.60 -2.82
CA GLY A 287 17.82 9.73 -2.91
C GLY A 287 17.94 10.27 -4.34
N PRO A 288 17.17 11.30 -4.75
CA PRO A 288 17.16 11.81 -6.12
C PRO A 288 18.53 12.35 -6.54
N ALA A 289 18.80 12.25 -7.85
CA ALA A 289 19.87 13.00 -8.49
C ALA A 289 19.63 14.51 -8.48
N ALA A 290 20.70 15.27 -8.72
CA ALA A 290 20.62 16.74 -8.77
C ALA A 290 19.65 17.25 -9.85
N ASP A 291 19.46 16.49 -10.93
CA ASP A 291 18.48 16.77 -11.98
C ASP A 291 17.05 16.37 -11.59
N GLY A 292 16.84 15.72 -10.44
CA GLY A 292 15.54 15.25 -9.96
C GLY A 292 15.15 13.85 -10.44
N MET A 293 16.03 13.14 -11.15
CA MET A 293 15.82 11.76 -11.62
C MET A 293 16.44 10.72 -10.69
N TRP A 294 15.85 9.52 -10.63
CA TRP A 294 16.50 8.27 -10.19
C TRP A 294 17.34 8.35 -8.89
N PHE A 295 18.44 7.60 -8.78
CA PHE A 295 19.24 7.42 -7.56
C PHE A 295 20.65 7.99 -7.74
N GLU A 296 21.00 9.04 -7.01
CA GLU A 296 22.39 9.57 -6.98
C GLU A 296 22.92 9.71 -5.55
N LYS A 297 22.11 10.24 -4.65
CA LYS A 297 22.48 10.36 -3.24
C LYS A 297 21.98 9.16 -2.42
N PRO A 298 22.53 8.92 -1.22
CA PRO A 298 22.05 7.86 -0.34
C PRO A 298 20.54 7.96 -0.08
N SER A 299 19.86 6.82 -0.23
CA SER A 299 18.44 6.68 0.09
C SER A 299 18.22 6.68 1.61
N TYR A 300 17.01 7.01 2.03
CA TYR A 300 16.62 7.03 3.44
C TYR A 300 16.02 5.69 3.85
N LEU A 301 16.33 5.22 5.05
CA LEU A 301 15.64 4.13 5.74
C LEU A 301 15.49 4.53 7.21
N GLY A 302 14.26 4.49 7.72
CA GLY A 302 13.95 4.81 9.11
C GLY A 302 13.03 3.79 9.76
N PHE A 303 13.05 3.80 11.09
CA PHE A 303 12.21 2.96 11.94
C PHE A 303 11.57 3.84 13.02
N TRP A 304 10.28 3.67 13.25
CA TRP A 304 9.49 4.40 14.24
C TRP A 304 8.68 3.42 15.09
N VAL A 305 8.42 3.81 16.33
CA VAL A 305 7.66 3.03 17.30
C VAL A 305 6.65 3.91 18.02
N SER A 306 5.50 3.35 18.38
CA SER A 306 4.43 4.00 19.14
C SER A 306 3.73 3.03 20.08
#